data_AF-J3CUJ6-F1
#
_entry.id   AF-J3CUJ6-F1
#
_cell.length_a   1.000
_cell.length_b   1.000
_cell.length_c   1.000
_cell.angle_alpha   90.00
_cell.angle_beta   90.00
_cell.angle_gamma   90.00
#
_symmetry.space_group_name_H-M   'P 1'
#
loop_
_entity.id
_entity.type
_entity.pdbx_description
1 polymer ?
#
loop_
_entity_poly.entity_id
_entity_poly.type
_entity_poly.pdbx_seq_one_letter_code
_entity_poly.pdbx_strand_id
1 'polypeptide(L)'
;MLPARAADIEKPVGKNCGLASPPAAAGEEMTHGVTLRVYPRAKDIDTRYSGCQALFAPEGEKWIVLSLTEVVNGDAVRVWSTYETDAEALACRFKKGKVVHGNPDTCPAPEFILVKSMAPGCARILPGAATQHTLAAPRPPGCEYD
;
A
#
# COMPACT_ATOMS: atom_id res chain seq x y z
N MET A 1 15.96 19.33 -10.76
CA MET A 1 15.41 18.48 -9.68
C MET A 1 15.23 19.35 -8.45
N LEU A 2 14.05 19.35 -7.84
CA LEU A 2 13.80 20.06 -6.58
C LEU A 2 13.95 19.04 -5.45
N PRO A 3 14.68 19.36 -4.36
CA PRO A 3 14.85 18.44 -3.24
C PRO A 3 13.53 18.23 -2.47
N ALA A 4 13.41 17.09 -1.78
CA ALA A 4 12.32 16.82 -0.84
C ALA A 4 12.23 17.92 0.24
N ARG A 5 11.01 18.37 0.52
CA ARG A 5 10.68 19.30 1.61
C ARG A 5 10.55 18.53 2.93
N ALA A 6 10.64 19.22 4.07
CA ALA A 6 10.47 18.58 5.39
C ALA A 6 9.14 17.82 5.53
N ALA A 7 8.04 18.39 5.02
CA ALA A 7 6.73 17.73 4.96
C ALA A 7 6.71 16.43 4.13
N ASP A 8 7.73 16.23 3.29
CA ASP A 8 7.85 15.06 2.43
C ASP A 8 8.45 13.86 3.15
N ILE A 9 9.21 14.13 4.22
CA ILE A 9 9.91 13.14 5.04
C ILE A 9 9.05 12.76 6.25
N GLU A 10 8.18 13.67 6.70
CA GLU A 10 7.34 13.45 7.87
C GLU A 10 6.25 12.41 7.61
N LYS A 11 6.02 11.57 8.63
CA LYS A 11 4.95 10.59 8.64
C LYS A 11 3.60 11.30 8.50
N PRO A 12 2.72 10.89 7.57
CA PRO A 12 1.40 11.49 7.45
C PRO A 12 0.59 11.32 8.74
N VAL A 13 -0.30 12.27 8.99
CA VAL A 13 -1.22 12.27 10.14
C VAL A 13 -2.67 12.24 9.64
N GLY A 14 -3.56 11.67 10.45
CA GLY A 14 -4.98 11.59 10.14
C GLY A 14 -5.53 10.16 10.23
N LYS A 15 -6.68 9.95 9.59
CA LYS A 15 -7.40 8.67 9.63
C LYS A 15 -6.51 7.54 9.13
N ASN A 16 -6.40 6.47 9.92
CA ASN A 16 -5.62 5.26 9.64
C ASN A 16 -4.09 5.44 9.52
N CYS A 17 -3.54 6.66 9.62
CA CYS A 17 -2.09 6.89 9.51
C CYS A 17 -1.29 6.49 10.77
N GLY A 18 -1.98 6.40 11.92
CA GLY A 18 -1.39 6.06 13.22
C GLY A 18 -1.57 4.59 13.65
N LEU A 19 -2.01 3.70 12.75
CA LEU A 19 -2.24 2.30 13.08
C LEU A 19 -0.92 1.58 13.39
N ALA A 20 -0.87 0.88 14.53
CA ALA A 20 0.27 0.06 14.93
C ALA A 20 0.17 -1.40 14.43
N SER A 21 -1.05 -1.85 14.09
CA SER A 21 -1.32 -3.19 13.60
C SER A 21 -2.50 -3.17 12.62
N PRO A 22 -2.60 -4.14 11.69
CA PRO A 22 -3.71 -4.22 10.76
C PRO A 22 -5.02 -4.54 11.49
N PRO A 23 -6.11 -3.81 11.23
CA PRO A 23 -7.45 -4.18 11.71
C PRO A 23 -7.91 -5.53 11.14
N ALA A 24 -8.90 -6.16 11.77
CA ALA A 24 -9.47 -7.43 11.28
C ALA A 24 -10.02 -7.34 9.85
N ALA A 25 -10.49 -6.15 9.45
CA ALA A 25 -10.99 -5.88 8.10
C ALA A 25 -9.87 -5.58 7.07
N ALA A 26 -8.59 -5.65 7.46
CA ALA A 26 -7.48 -5.45 6.54
C ALA A 26 -7.46 -6.54 5.47
N GLY A 27 -7.38 -6.11 4.21
CA GLY A 27 -7.19 -6.99 3.08
C GLY A 27 -5.84 -7.69 3.13
N GLU A 28 -5.67 -8.68 2.27
CA GLU A 28 -4.47 -9.52 2.22
C GLU A 28 -3.80 -9.40 0.86
N GLU A 29 -2.49 -9.18 0.88
CA GLU A 29 -1.62 -9.24 -0.30
C GLU A 29 -0.59 -10.35 -0.04
N MET A 30 -0.31 -11.17 -1.04
CA MET A 30 0.59 -12.31 -0.91
C MET A 30 1.75 -12.14 -1.87
N THR A 31 2.93 -11.89 -1.31
CA THR A 31 4.15 -11.66 -2.08
C THR A 31 5.29 -12.46 -1.50
N HIS A 32 6.06 -13.16 -2.35
CA HIS A 32 7.21 -13.97 -1.96
C HIS A 32 6.96 -14.92 -0.76
N GLY A 33 5.75 -15.50 -0.67
CA GLY A 33 5.39 -16.42 0.42
C GLY A 33 5.02 -15.74 1.75
N VAL A 34 5.00 -14.41 1.81
CA VAL A 34 4.59 -13.61 2.97
C VAL A 34 3.20 -13.04 2.72
N THR A 35 2.33 -13.12 3.73
CA THR A 35 1.05 -12.41 3.73
C THR A 35 1.24 -11.01 4.33
N LEU A 36 1.15 -9.99 3.49
CA LEU A 36 1.04 -8.60 3.90
C LEU A 36 -0.43 -8.25 4.16
N ARG A 37 -0.64 -7.25 5.00
CA ARG A 37 -1.98 -6.72 5.28
C ARG A 37 -2.10 -5.29 4.77
N VAL A 38 -3.24 -4.96 4.19
CA VAL A 38 -3.51 -3.64 3.59
C VAL A 38 -4.78 -3.05 4.19
N TYR A 39 -4.74 -1.80 4.66
CA TYR A 39 -5.93 -1.14 5.20
C TYR A 39 -5.98 0.39 4.99
N PRO A 40 -7.12 0.96 4.54
CA PRO A 40 -8.26 0.26 3.95
C PRO A 40 -7.88 -0.41 2.62
N ARG A 41 -8.73 -1.29 2.10
CA ARG A 41 -8.51 -1.86 0.76
C ARG A 41 -8.64 -0.77 -0.30
N ALA A 42 -7.92 -0.88 -1.41
CA ALA A 42 -7.95 0.12 -2.48
C ALA A 42 -9.37 0.36 -3.01
N LYS A 43 -10.15 -0.71 -3.21
CA LYS A 43 -11.57 -0.61 -3.61
C LYS A 43 -12.47 0.19 -2.66
N ASP A 44 -12.09 0.32 -1.39
CA ASP A 44 -12.88 1.04 -0.37
C ASP A 44 -12.46 2.52 -0.26
N ILE A 45 -11.47 2.95 -1.04
CA ILE A 45 -10.99 4.33 -1.12
C ILE A 45 -11.74 5.04 -2.24
N ASP A 46 -12.80 5.77 -1.87
CA ASP A 46 -13.58 6.59 -2.78
C ASP A 46 -13.22 8.07 -2.68
N THR A 47 -13.90 8.91 -3.47
CA THR A 47 -13.68 10.37 -3.51
C THR A 47 -13.98 11.10 -2.20
N ARG A 48 -14.60 10.44 -1.22
CA ARG A 48 -14.88 10.99 0.11
C ARG A 48 -13.81 10.59 1.12
N TYR A 49 -12.93 9.65 0.78
CA TYR A 49 -11.89 9.19 1.68
C TYR A 49 -10.70 10.15 1.72
N SER A 50 -10.33 10.59 2.92
CA SER A 50 -9.04 11.23 3.21
C SER A 50 -8.42 10.60 4.45
N GLY A 51 -7.14 10.26 4.39
CA GLY A 51 -6.42 9.50 5.40
C GLY A 51 -5.24 8.73 4.80
N CYS A 52 -4.88 7.59 5.39
CA CYS A 52 -3.83 6.73 4.85
C CYS A 52 -4.34 5.35 4.44
N GLN A 53 -3.76 4.79 3.38
CA GLN A 53 -3.68 3.35 3.21
C GLN A 53 -2.37 2.87 3.82
N ALA A 54 -2.45 1.93 4.75
CA ALA A 54 -1.30 1.33 5.41
C ALA A 54 -1.03 -0.07 4.88
N LEU A 55 0.23 -0.34 4.57
CA LEU A 55 0.75 -1.66 4.25
C LEU A 55 1.53 -2.20 5.45
N PHE A 56 1.18 -3.39 5.91
CA PHE A 56 1.81 -4.04 7.06
C PHE A 56 2.50 -5.34 6.65
N ALA A 57 3.63 -5.61 7.29
CA ALA A 57 4.31 -6.90 7.23
C ALA A 57 4.36 -7.55 8.61
N PRO A 58 4.35 -8.90 8.66
CA PRO A 58 4.65 -9.61 9.89
C PRO A 58 6.15 -9.47 10.23
N GLU A 59 6.45 -9.22 11.50
CA GLU A 59 7.80 -9.24 12.08
C GLU A 59 7.77 -10.11 13.33
N GLY A 60 8.15 -11.38 13.18
CA GLY A 60 7.94 -12.40 14.22
C GLY A 60 6.45 -12.55 14.56
N GLU A 61 6.09 -12.28 15.82
CA GLU A 61 4.69 -12.29 16.29
C GLU A 61 3.98 -10.93 16.19
N LYS A 62 4.68 -9.90 15.71
CA LYS A 62 4.17 -8.53 15.63
C LYS A 62 3.89 -8.12 14.20
N TRP A 63 3.24 -6.96 14.06
CA TRP A 63 3.06 -6.27 12.79
C TRP A 63 3.89 -4.99 12.79
N ILE A 64 4.48 -4.69 11.64
CA ILE A 64 5.14 -3.42 11.37
C ILE A 64 4.47 -2.72 10.19
N VAL A 65 4.53 -1.40 10.15
CA VAL A 65 4.09 -0.60 9.01
C VAL A 65 5.25 -0.53 8.01
N LEU A 66 5.07 -1.14 6.84
CA LEU A 66 6.03 -1.03 5.74
C LEU A 66 5.93 0.34 5.07
N SER A 67 4.72 0.78 4.76
CA SER A 67 4.47 2.06 4.11
C SER A 67 3.08 2.61 4.43
N LEU A 68 2.95 3.92 4.26
CA LEU A 68 1.71 4.66 4.28
C LEU A 68 1.56 5.42 2.97
N THR A 69 0.46 5.20 2.28
CA THR A 69 0.04 6.05 1.16
C THR A 69 -0.94 7.07 1.69
N GLU A 70 -0.57 8.35 1.63
CA GLU A 70 -1.49 9.45 1.97
C GLU A 70 -2.50 9.62 0.84
N VAL A 71 -3.78 9.75 1.21
CA VAL A 71 -4.91 9.88 0.31
C VAL A 71 -5.72 11.12 0.67
N VAL A 72 -6.04 11.91 -0.34
CA VAL A 72 -6.88 13.11 -0.22
C VAL A 72 -8.00 13.03 -1.24
N ASN A 73 -9.25 12.96 -0.77
CA ASN A 73 -10.46 12.84 -1.59
C ASN A 73 -10.36 11.71 -2.63
N GLY A 74 -9.87 10.55 -2.21
CA GLY A 74 -9.68 9.35 -3.03
C GLY A 74 -8.42 9.34 -3.89
N ASP A 75 -7.73 10.48 -4.05
CA ASP A 75 -6.48 10.54 -4.80
C ASP A 75 -5.30 10.25 -3.87
N ALA A 76 -4.45 9.29 -4.24
CA ALA A 76 -3.16 9.13 -3.58
C ALA A 76 -2.24 10.32 -3.91
N VAL A 77 -1.63 10.90 -2.88
CA VAL A 77 -0.83 12.14 -3.01
C VAL A 77 0.66 11.93 -2.80
N ARG A 78 1.05 10.97 -1.96
CA ARG A 78 2.44 10.56 -1.71
C ARG A 78 2.50 9.22 -1.00
N VAL A 79 3.68 8.61 -1.01
CA VAL A 79 4.02 7.44 -0.20
C VAL A 79 5.04 7.85 0.85
N TRP A 80 4.91 7.30 2.05
CA TRP A 80 5.85 7.44 3.14
C TRP A 80 6.23 6.04 3.64
N SER A 81 7.50 5.85 3.99
CA SER A 81 8.01 4.62 4.59
C SER A 81 9.09 4.96 5.60
N THR A 82 9.19 4.19 6.69
CA THR A 82 10.29 4.32 7.64
C THR A 82 11.63 3.79 7.08
N TYR A 83 11.59 3.06 5.97
CA TYR A 83 12.75 2.45 5.32
C TYR A 83 13.22 3.23 4.09
N GLU A 84 12.41 4.18 3.60
CA GLU A 84 12.79 5.02 2.47
C GLU A 84 13.63 6.19 2.96
N THR A 85 14.83 6.33 2.39
CA THR A 85 15.78 7.40 2.73
C THR A 85 16.21 8.21 1.51
N ASP A 86 15.85 7.77 0.30
CA ASP A 86 16.13 8.48 -0.93
C ASP A 86 15.27 9.74 -1.02
N ALA A 87 15.92 10.90 -1.01
CA ALA A 87 15.27 12.18 -1.13
C ALA A 87 14.49 12.34 -2.45
N GLU A 88 14.91 11.69 -3.54
CA GLU A 88 14.17 11.75 -4.81
C GLU A 88 12.85 11.00 -4.73
N ALA A 89 12.86 9.79 -4.14
CA ALA A 89 11.66 9.00 -3.93
C ALA A 89 10.68 9.69 -2.96
N LEU A 90 11.20 10.29 -1.88
CA LEU A 90 10.38 11.02 -0.89
C LEU A 90 9.74 12.29 -1.47
N ALA A 91 10.38 12.93 -2.46
CA ALA A 91 9.85 14.11 -3.13
C ALA A 91 8.66 13.81 -4.05
N CYS A 92 8.39 12.56 -4.39
CA CYS A 92 7.36 12.18 -5.34
C CYS A 92 5.95 12.59 -4.89
N ARG A 93 5.27 13.41 -5.68
CA ARG A 93 3.87 13.80 -5.46
C ARG A 93 3.01 13.36 -6.60
N PHE A 94 1.80 12.95 -6.26
CA PHE A 94 0.85 12.38 -7.18
C PHE A 94 -0.46 13.13 -7.16
N LYS A 95 -1.13 13.15 -8.31
CA LYS A 95 -2.48 13.67 -8.45
C LYS A 95 -3.16 12.97 -9.60
N LYS A 96 -4.34 12.40 -9.37
CA LYS A 96 -5.12 11.69 -10.40
C LYS A 96 -4.28 10.64 -11.16
N GLY A 97 -3.51 9.84 -10.41
CA GLY A 97 -2.68 8.77 -10.99
C GLY A 97 -1.50 9.26 -11.83
N LYS A 98 -0.98 10.47 -11.60
CA LYS A 98 0.20 11.00 -12.30
C LYS A 98 1.18 11.64 -11.33
N VAL A 99 2.47 11.52 -11.62
CA VAL A 99 3.52 12.30 -10.96
C VAL A 99 3.33 13.78 -11.32
N VAL A 100 3.14 14.63 -10.31
CA VAL A 100 3.08 16.09 -10.45
C VAL A 100 4.29 16.79 -9.83
N HIS A 101 5.08 16.07 -9.03
CA HIS A 101 6.34 16.52 -8.47
C HIS A 101 7.28 15.32 -8.27
N GLY A 102 8.59 15.54 -8.34
CA GLY A 102 9.60 14.47 -8.33
C GLY A 102 10.07 14.09 -9.73
N ASN A 103 10.98 13.13 -9.81
CA ASN A 103 11.49 12.59 -11.07
C ASN A 103 10.63 11.39 -11.49
N PRO A 104 9.91 11.43 -12.62
CA PRO A 104 9.06 10.33 -13.07
C PRO A 104 9.80 9.00 -13.24
N ASP A 105 11.10 9.03 -13.52
CA ASP A 105 11.91 7.82 -13.71
C ASP A 105 12.28 7.12 -12.40
N THR A 106 12.23 7.84 -11.27
CA THR A 106 12.54 7.30 -9.93
C THR A 106 11.30 7.19 -9.04
N CYS A 107 10.23 7.92 -9.36
CA CYS A 107 8.98 7.82 -8.63
C CYS A 107 8.30 6.46 -8.83
N PRO A 108 7.65 5.92 -7.78
CA PRO A 108 6.78 4.76 -7.92
C PRO A 108 5.75 4.97 -9.02
N ALA A 109 5.52 3.94 -9.82
CA ALA A 109 4.51 3.96 -10.87
C ALA A 109 3.11 4.20 -10.26
N PRO A 110 2.36 5.21 -10.72
CA PRO A 110 1.16 5.67 -10.04
C PRO A 110 0.06 4.62 -9.81
N GLU A 111 -0.06 3.67 -10.72
CA GLU A 111 -1.02 2.57 -10.65
C GLU A 111 -0.76 1.59 -9.49
N PHE A 112 0.42 1.60 -8.89
CA PHE A 112 0.80 0.73 -7.77
C PHE A 112 0.86 1.47 -6.41
N ILE A 113 0.53 2.76 -6.38
CA ILE A 113 0.60 3.57 -5.16
C ILE A 113 -0.48 3.16 -4.16
N LEU A 114 -1.69 2.89 -4.65
CA LEU A 114 -2.72 2.24 -3.87
C LEU A 114 -2.58 0.74 -4.06
N VAL A 115 -2.17 0.07 -2.99
CA VAL A 115 -1.97 -1.38 -2.97
C VAL A 115 -3.35 -2.04 -3.03
N LYS A 116 -3.59 -2.78 -4.11
CA LYS A 116 -4.75 -3.66 -4.22
C LYS A 116 -4.59 -4.84 -3.28
N SER A 117 -5.70 -5.38 -2.80
CA SER A 117 -5.63 -6.53 -1.90
C SER A 117 -6.86 -7.41 -2.04
N MET A 118 -6.71 -8.68 -1.71
CA MET A 118 -7.83 -9.59 -1.53
C MET A 118 -8.62 -9.25 -0.27
N ALA A 119 -9.82 -9.80 -0.15
CA ALA A 119 -10.59 -9.70 1.08
C ALA A 119 -9.87 -10.38 2.27
N PRO A 120 -10.13 -9.95 3.51
CA PRO A 120 -9.58 -10.61 4.68
C PRO A 120 -9.94 -12.11 4.69
N GLY A 121 -8.95 -12.97 4.90
CA GLY A 121 -9.14 -14.43 4.98
C GLY A 121 -8.83 -15.18 3.68
N CYS A 122 -8.64 -14.48 2.56
CA CYS A 122 -8.32 -15.08 1.26
C CYS A 122 -6.92 -15.72 1.19
N ALA A 123 -5.93 -15.20 1.90
CA ALA A 123 -4.56 -15.74 1.90
C ALA A 123 -4.49 -17.15 2.49
N ARG A 124 -5.40 -17.50 3.42
CA ARG A 124 -5.48 -18.85 4.01
C ARG A 124 -6.14 -19.88 3.09
N ILE A 125 -6.89 -19.42 2.09
CA ILE A 125 -7.65 -20.26 1.14
C ILE A 125 -6.81 -20.57 -0.11
N LEU A 126 -5.59 -20.02 -0.20
CA LEU A 126 -4.62 -20.36 -1.23
C LEU A 126 -3.63 -21.41 -0.69
N PRO A 127 -3.96 -22.71 -0.64
CA PRO A 127 -2.98 -23.72 -0.29
C PRO A 127 -1.90 -23.75 -1.37
N GLY A 128 -0.64 -23.52 -0.99
CA GLY A 128 0.50 -24.04 -1.75
C GLY A 128 0.79 -23.44 -3.13
N ALA A 129 0.41 -22.19 -3.44
CA ALA A 129 0.87 -21.53 -4.69
C ALA A 129 2.36 -21.14 -4.68
N ALA A 130 3.12 -21.54 -3.66
CA ALA A 130 4.57 -21.33 -3.56
C ALA A 130 5.41 -22.48 -4.15
N THR A 131 4.81 -23.57 -4.63
CA THR A 131 5.57 -24.73 -5.14
C THR A 131 5.31 -25.12 -6.59
N GLN A 132 4.48 -24.41 -7.35
CA GLN A 132 4.33 -24.68 -8.78
C GLN A 132 4.27 -23.39 -9.59
N HIS A 133 5.27 -23.24 -10.48
CA HIS A 133 5.25 -22.37 -11.65
C HIS A 133 4.14 -22.77 -12.63
N THR A 134 2.89 -22.77 -12.18
CA THR A 134 1.70 -22.86 -13.03
C THR A 134 0.88 -21.61 -12.82
N LEU A 135 1.04 -20.70 -13.79
CA LEU A 135 0.09 -19.62 -14.05
C LEU A 135 -1.35 -20.21 -14.03
N ALA A 136 -2.24 -19.56 -13.28
CA ALA A 136 -3.70 -19.66 -13.43
C ALA A 136 -4.47 -20.84 -12.80
N ALA A 137 -4.26 -21.14 -11.50
CA ALA A 137 -5.40 -21.63 -10.72
C ALA A 137 -6.39 -20.45 -10.52
N PRO A 138 -7.67 -20.57 -10.92
CA PRO A 138 -8.64 -19.50 -10.73
C PRO A 138 -8.82 -19.23 -9.23
N ARG A 139 -8.73 -17.96 -8.83
CA ARG A 139 -8.91 -17.55 -7.43
C ARG A 139 -10.35 -17.85 -6.99
N PRO A 140 -10.58 -18.18 -5.71
CA PRO A 140 -11.92 -18.34 -5.17
C PRO A 140 -12.76 -17.07 -5.42
N PRO A 141 -14.07 -17.20 -5.73
CA PRO A 141 -14.96 -16.06 -5.84
C PRO A 141 -14.92 -15.20 -4.57
N GLY A 142 -14.75 -13.88 -4.72
CA GLY A 142 -14.63 -12.95 -3.60
C GLY A 142 -13.19 -12.70 -3.11
N CYS A 143 -12.20 -13.38 -3.69
CA CYS A 143 -10.77 -13.19 -3.44
C CYS A 143 -10.06 -12.50 -4.62
N GLU A 144 -10.78 -11.62 -5.32
CA GLU A 144 -10.21 -10.73 -6.33
C GLU A 144 -9.37 -9.63 -5.68
N TYR A 145 -8.36 -9.18 -6.43
CA TYR A 145 -7.54 -8.04 -6.06
C TYR A 145 -8.18 -6.78 -6.60
N ASP A 146 -8.73 -5.99 -5.70
CA ASP A 146 -9.40 -4.72 -6.00
C ASP A 146 -8.84 -3.57 -5.15
#